data_AF-A0A3M2SLS6-F1
#
_entry.id   AF-A0A3M2SLS6-F1
#
_cell.length_a   1.000
_cell.length_b   1.000
_cell.length_c   1.000
_cell.angle_alpha   90.00
_cell.angle_beta   90.00
_cell.angle_gamma   90.00
#
_symmetry.space_group_name_H-M   'P 1'
#
loop_
_entity.id
_entity.type
_entity.pdbx_description
1 polymer ?
#
loop_
_entity_poly.entity_id
_entity_poly.type
_entity_poly.pdbx_seq_one_letter_code
_entity_poly.pdbx_strand_id
1 'polypeptide(L)' 'MTNGIKVAGGDRLGKTIIFAKNSAHARFIVERFDINYPHLKGSFASLIDYSVSYAQTLIDDFSEAEKAPHIAVS' A
#
# COMPACT_ATOMS: atom_id res chain seq x y z
N MET A 1 11.54 6.42 3.46
CA MET A 1 11.29 6.26 2.00
C MET A 1 12.16 7.24 1.20
N THR A 2 13.48 6.99 1.15
CA THR A 2 14.46 7.97 0.60
C THR A 2 14.69 7.80 -0.90
N ASN A 3 14.69 6.56 -1.39
CA ASN A 3 15.06 6.21 -2.77
C ASN A 3 13.86 5.87 -3.68
N GLY A 4 12.63 6.03 -3.18
CA GLY A 4 11.44 5.79 -3.98
C GLY A 4 11.16 6.91 -4.97
N ILE A 5 10.55 6.60 -6.11
CA ILE A 5 10.02 7.61 -7.03
C ILE A 5 8.91 8.37 -6.33
N LYS A 6 9.00 9.71 -6.33
CA LYS A 6 8.07 10.59 -5.63
C LYS A 6 7.22 11.38 -6.61
N VAL A 7 5.99 11.68 -6.20
CA VAL A 7 4.98 12.48 -6.89
C VAL A 7 4.59 13.67 -5.99
N ALA A 8 3.65 14.50 -6.46
CA ALA A 8 3.16 15.67 -5.72
C ALA A 8 4.32 16.59 -5.27
N GLY A 9 5.21 16.97 -6.20
CA GLY A 9 6.34 17.86 -5.89
C GLY A 9 7.47 17.24 -5.07
N GLY A 10 7.39 15.95 -4.74
CA GLY A 10 8.41 15.24 -3.96
C GLY A 10 7.95 14.82 -2.56
N ASP A 11 6.71 15.09 -2.19
CA ASP A 11 6.20 14.84 -0.85
C ASP A 11 5.67 13.41 -0.66
N ARG A 12 5.21 12.76 -1.74
CA ARG A 12 4.53 11.47 -1.66
C ARG A 12 5.18 10.40 -2.53
N LEU A 13 5.21 9.16 -2.06
CA LEU A 13 5.62 8.01 -2.88
C LEU A 13 4.64 7.79 -4.03
N GLY A 14 5.15 7.49 -5.22
CA GLY A 14 4.32 7.02 -6.33
C GLY A 14 3.55 5.73 -6.00
N LYS A 15 2.45 5.49 -6.71
CA LYS A 15 1.68 4.25 -6.58
C LYS A 15 2.59 3.04 -6.76
N THR A 16 2.63 2.17 -5.76
CA THR A 16 3.54 1.03 -5.70
C THR A 16 2.75 -0.25 -5.44
N ILE A 17 3.06 -1.31 -6.17
CA ILE A 17 2.52 -2.65 -5.92
C ILE A 17 3.66 -3.54 -5.46
N ILE A 18 3.48 -4.26 -4.35
CA ILE A 18 4.41 -5.24 -3.81
C ILE A 18 3.77 -6.62 -3.95
N PHE A 19 4.37 -7.49 -4.76
CA PHE A 19 3.96 -8.89 -4.88
C PHE A 19 4.67 -9.74 -3.84
N ALA A 20 3.90 -10.29 -2.91
CA ALA A 20 4.34 -11.21 -1.88
C ALA A 20 4.30 -12.66 -2.37
N LYS A 21 4.85 -13.56 -1.55
CA LYS A 21 4.87 -15.00 -1.84
C LYS A 21 3.49 -15.64 -1.64
N ASN A 22 2.77 -15.14 -0.65
CA ASN A 22 1.45 -15.59 -0.25
C ASN A 22 0.81 -14.53 0.66
N SER A 23 -0.47 -14.71 0.96
CA SER A 23 -1.27 -13.83 1.82
C SER A 23 -0.66 -13.60 3.22
N ALA A 24 -0.01 -14.60 3.81
CA ALA A 24 0.68 -14.42 5.10
C ALA A 24 1.92 -13.52 4.98
N HIS A 25 2.68 -13.64 3.90
CA HIS A 25 3.81 -12.76 3.61
C HIS A 25 3.31 -11.33 3.32
N ALA A 26 2.21 -11.17 2.57
CA ALA A 26 1.62 -9.87 2.29
C ALA A 26 1.18 -9.16 3.59
N ARG A 27 0.48 -9.88 4.49
CA ARG A 27 0.13 -9.37 5.84
C ARG A 27 1.36 -8.94 6.63
N PHE A 28 2.41 -9.77 6.64
CA PHE A 28 3.64 -9.46 7.35
C PHE A 28 4.32 -8.19 6.82
N ILE A 29 4.34 -7.98 5.50
CA ILE A 29 4.89 -6.76 4.90
C ILE A 29 4.12 -5.52 5.38
N VAL A 30 2.79 -5.56 5.40
CA VAL A 30 1.94 -4.45 5.88
C VAL A 30 2.19 -4.20 7.37
N GLU A 31 2.27 -5.24 8.19
CA GLU A 31 2.58 -5.11 9.62
C GLU A 31 3.95 -4.46 9.85
N ARG A 32 4.98 -4.89 9.10
CA ARG A 32 6.31 -4.28 9.16
C ARG A 32 6.30 -2.84 8.67
N PHE A 33 5.49 -2.50 7.67
CA PHE A 33 5.32 -1.12 7.22
C PHE A 33 4.72 -0.26 8.33
N ASP A 34 3.63 -0.70 8.95
CA ASP A 34 2.94 0.01 10.02
C ASP A 34 3.83 0.26 11.25
N ILE A 35 4.68 -0.71 11.61
CA ILE A 35 5.65 -0.57 12.71
C ILE A 35 6.71 0.48 12.37
N ASN A 36 7.22 0.48 11.13
CA ASN A 36 8.29 1.39 10.71
C ASN A 36 7.78 2.80 10.38
N TYR A 37 6.51 2.93 10.01
CA TYR A 37 5.87 4.21 9.66
C TYR A 37 4.52 4.40 10.39
N PRO A 38 4.51 4.54 11.73
CA PRO A 38 3.27 4.60 12.51
C PRO A 38 2.31 5.74 12.11
N HIS A 39 2.85 6.84 11.59
CA HIS A 39 2.10 8.01 11.12
C HIS A 39 1.34 7.78 9.81
N LEU A 40 1.64 6.70 9.09
CA LEU A 40 1.01 6.32 7.80
C LEU A 40 0.17 5.04 7.92
N LYS A 41 0.07 4.50 9.14
CA LYS A 41 -0.55 3.21 9.43
C LYS A 41 -1.99 3.15 8.96
N GLY A 42 -2.36 2.03 8.33
CA GLY A 42 -3.75 1.68 8.00
C GLY A 42 -4.36 2.40 6.80
N SER A 43 -3.70 3.40 6.22
CA SER A 43 -4.19 4.10 5.03
C SER A 43 -3.18 4.11 3.88
N PHE A 44 -1.88 4.17 4.18
CA PHE A 44 -0.87 4.32 3.13
C PHE A 44 -0.51 3.02 2.43
N ALA A 45 -0.37 1.93 3.20
CA ALA A 45 -0.13 0.59 2.69
C ALA A 45 -1.28 -0.34 3.08
N SER A 46 -1.88 -1.00 2.08
CA SER A 46 -3.02 -1.89 2.29
C SER A 46 -2.78 -3.26 1.67
N LEU A 47 -3.24 -4.28 2.38
CA LEU A 47 -3.34 -5.63 1.85
C LEU A 47 -4.47 -5.69 0.82
N ILE A 48 -4.17 -6.14 -0.40
CA ILE A 48 -5.14 -6.37 -1.47
C ILE A 48 -4.95 -7.81 -1.95
N ASP A 49 -5.68 -8.73 -1.32
CA ASP A 49 -5.75 -10.14 -1.73
C ASP A 49 -7.20 -10.61 -1.80
N TYR A 50 -7.41 -11.86 -2.23
CA TYR A 50 -8.73 -12.46 -2.39
C TYR A 50 -9.52 -12.62 -1.07
N SER A 51 -8.86 -12.50 0.08
CA SER A 51 -9.51 -12.65 1.39
C SER A 51 -10.15 -11.34 1.88
N VAL A 52 -9.84 -10.21 1.24
CA VAL A 52 -10.40 -8.90 1.56
C VAL A 52 -11.77 -8.74 0.90
N SER A 53 -12.82 -8.58 1.70
CA SER A 53 -14.22 -8.48 1.23
C SER A 53 -14.50 -7.24 0.35
N TYR A 54 -13.64 -6.24 0.38
CA TYR A 54 -13.75 -4.99 -0.37
C TYR A 54 -12.54 -4.77 -1.31
N ALA A 55 -11.93 -5.86 -1.80
CA ALA A 55 -10.77 -5.80 -2.69
C ALA A 55 -11.01 -4.96 -3.95
N GLN A 56 -12.20 -5.02 -4.56
CA GLN A 56 -12.52 -4.22 -5.74
C GLN A 56 -12.48 -2.72 -5.44
N THR A 57 -13.09 -2.28 -4.34
CA THR A 57 -13.06 -0.88 -3.92
C THR A 57 -11.64 -0.39 -3.64
N LEU A 58 -10.79 -1.24 -3.03
CA LEU A 58 -9.38 -0.90 -2.81
C LEU A 58 -8.61 -0.77 -4.13
N ILE A 59 -8.92 -1.58 -5.13
CA ILE A 59 -8.32 -1.49 -6.47
C ILE A 59 -8.77 -0.18 -7.15
N ASP A 60 -10.05 0.14 -7.07
CA ASP A 60 -10.61 1.37 -7.65
C ASP A 60 -9.96 2.60 -7.00
N ASP A 61 -9.90 2.64 -5.67
CA ASP A 61 -9.22 3.72 -4.93
C ASP A 61 -7.70 3.73 -5.18
N PHE A 62 -7.06 2.58 -5.36
CA PHE A 62 -5.65 2.53 -5.73
C PHE A 62 -5.39 3.08 -7.14
N SER A 63 -6.31 2.87 -8.08
CA SER A 63 -6.19 3.35 -9.47
C SER A 63 -6.23 4.87 -9.56
N GLU A 64 -6.84 5.54 -8.59
CA GLU A 64 -6.86 7.00 -8.49
C GLU A 64 -5.54 7.53 -7.90
N ALA A 65 -4.82 8.36 -8.66
CA ALA A 65 -3.48 8.84 -8.31
C ALA A 65 -3.41 9.50 -6.91
N GLU A 66 -4.45 10.26 -6.56
CA GLU A 66 -4.50 11.05 -5.32
C GLU A 66 -5.05 10.30 -4.12
N LYS A 67 -5.79 9.20 -4.33
CA LYS A 67 -6.43 8.44 -3.25
C LYS A 67 -5.46 7.46 -2.59
N ALA A 68 -5.73 7.18 -1.32
CA ALA A 68 -5.14 6.05 -0.61
C ALA A 68 -5.83 4.73 -1.02
N PRO A 69 -5.14 3.58 -1.00
CA PRO A 69 -3.75 3.41 -0.58
C PRO A 69 -2.73 3.83 -1.65
N HIS A 70 -1.50 4.12 -1.22
CA HIS A 70 -0.36 4.41 -2.11
C HIS A 70 0.53 3.20 -2.34
N ILE A 71 0.49 2.23 -1.42
CA ILE A 71 1.15 0.93 -1.56
C ILE A 71 0.07 -0.16 -1.48
N ALA A 72 -0.04 -0.95 -2.54
CA ALA A 72 -0.82 -2.19 -2.54
C ALA A 72 0.13 -3.37 -2.30
N VAL A 73 -0.24 -4.28 -1.40
CA VAL A 73 0.53 -5.51 -1.13
C VAL A 73 -0.37 -6.71 -1.43
N SER A 74 0.04 -7.58 -2.34
CA SER A 74 -0.73 -8.76 -2.81
C SER A 74 0.07 -10.05 -2.65
#